data_AF-A0AA48H5S4-F1
#
_entry.id   AF-A0AA48H5S4-F1
#
_cell.length_a   1.000
_cell.length_b   1.000
_cell.length_c   1.000
_cell.angle_alpha   90.00
_cell.angle_beta   90.00
_cell.angle_gamma   90.00
#
_symmetry.space_group_name_H-M   'P 1'
#
loop_
_entity.id
_entity.type
_entity.pdbx_description
1 polymer ?
#
loop_
_entity_poly.entity_id
_entity_poly.type
_entity_poly.pdbx_seq_one_letter_code
_entity_poly.pdbx_strand_id
1 'polypeptide(L)'
;MTPLRTLLTIAATGLVAAALSAQAPAPAPAPAPAAKNLEQRGERNIRRGERKQEAGAREVARGKAKEARAARLDARAEHQENVGHPAKAAALEAKAERKEAVGKAEVAQGKARERRGTRQERRGERQVARAAK
;
A
#
# COMPACT_ATOMS: atom_id res chain seq x y z
N MET A 1 -48.86 -53.39 -70.52
CA MET A 1 -50.16 -52.87 -70.06
C MET A 1 -49.90 -51.72 -69.11
N THR A 2 -50.20 -50.49 -69.50
CA THR A 2 -50.29 -49.32 -68.62
C THR A 2 -51.76 -49.09 -68.24
N PRO A 3 -52.01 -48.51 -67.06
CA PRO A 3 -52.86 -47.32 -67.01
C PRO A 3 -52.13 -46.19 -66.24
N LEU A 4 -52.04 -44.96 -66.76
CA LEU A 4 -53.06 -43.89 -66.62
C LEU A 4 -53.51 -43.78 -65.14
N ARG A 5 -53.37 -42.67 -64.42
CA ARG A 5 -53.86 -41.33 -64.79
C ARG A 5 -53.53 -40.31 -63.66
N THR A 6 -53.14 -39.10 -64.08
CA THR A 6 -53.57 -37.76 -63.60
C THR A 6 -53.23 -37.19 -62.20
N LEU A 7 -52.56 -36.02 -62.29
CA LEU A 7 -52.86 -34.73 -61.64
C LEU A 7 -52.64 -34.58 -60.13
N LEU A 8 -51.69 -33.73 -59.73
CA LEU A 8 -52.03 -32.51 -58.99
C LEU A 8 -50.95 -31.43 -59.12
N THR A 9 -51.43 -30.22 -59.32
CA THR A 9 -50.79 -28.96 -59.60
C THR A 9 -50.49 -28.17 -58.31
N ILE A 10 -49.71 -27.09 -58.43
CA ILE A 10 -49.74 -25.84 -57.62
C ILE A 10 -48.70 -25.73 -56.48
N ALA A 11 -47.60 -25.08 -56.85
CA ALA A 11 -47.19 -23.73 -56.45
C ALA A 11 -46.52 -23.44 -55.08
N ALA A 12 -45.63 -22.45 -55.23
CA ALA A 12 -45.49 -21.26 -54.39
C ALA A 12 -44.30 -21.23 -53.43
N THR A 13 -43.41 -20.29 -53.79
CA THR A 13 -42.83 -19.25 -52.92
C THR A 13 -41.81 -19.64 -51.87
N GLY A 14 -40.65 -18.99 -51.93
CA GLY A 14 -39.72 -18.93 -50.80
C GLY A 14 -38.37 -18.31 -51.13
N LEU A 15 -38.36 -17.09 -51.68
CA LEU A 15 -37.16 -16.28 -51.82
C LEU A 15 -36.70 -15.84 -50.42
N VAL A 16 -35.52 -16.29 -49.99
CA VAL A 16 -34.80 -15.68 -48.85
C VAL A 16 -33.38 -15.37 -49.28
N ALA A 17 -33.22 -14.16 -49.82
CA ALA A 17 -31.94 -13.48 -49.90
C ALA A 17 -31.55 -13.05 -48.48
N ALA A 18 -30.69 -13.83 -47.82
CA ALA A 18 -30.02 -13.39 -46.60
C ALA A 18 -28.67 -12.80 -46.99
N ALA A 19 -28.63 -11.47 -47.04
CA ALA A 19 -27.43 -10.68 -47.19
C ALA A 19 -26.37 -11.13 -46.18
N LEU A 20 -25.24 -11.60 -46.69
CA LEU A 20 -24.01 -11.78 -45.92
C LEU A 20 -23.46 -10.39 -45.60
N SER A 21 -24.05 -9.72 -44.61
CA SER A 21 -23.48 -8.51 -44.04
C SER A 21 -22.16 -8.91 -43.40
N ALA A 22 -21.06 -8.46 -43.97
CA ALA A 22 -19.75 -8.51 -43.36
C ALA A 22 -19.84 -7.89 -41.96
N GLN A 23 -19.91 -8.73 -40.94
CA GLN A 23 -19.82 -8.33 -39.54
C GLN A 23 -18.37 -7.88 -39.32
N ALA A 24 -18.08 -6.61 -39.61
CA ALA A 24 -16.84 -5.99 -39.18
C ALA A 24 -16.75 -6.14 -37.65
N PRO A 25 -15.61 -6.60 -37.10
CA PRO A 25 -15.45 -6.66 -35.65
C PRO A 25 -15.62 -5.24 -35.09
N ALA A 26 -16.52 -5.10 -34.11
CA ALA A 26 -16.68 -3.85 -33.38
C ALA A 26 -15.30 -3.40 -32.84
N PRO A 27 -14.95 -2.10 -32.93
CA PRO A 27 -13.70 -1.62 -32.39
C PRO A 27 -13.64 -1.92 -30.89
N ALA A 28 -12.62 -2.66 -30.47
CA ALA A 28 -12.36 -2.89 -29.05
C ALA A 28 -12.21 -1.54 -28.34
N PRO A 29 -12.85 -1.32 -27.17
CA PRO A 29 -12.71 -0.07 -26.45
C PRO A 29 -11.24 0.18 -26.10
N ALA A 30 -10.74 1.37 -26.46
CA ALA A 30 -9.35 1.77 -26.31
C ALA A 30 -8.86 1.69 -24.84
N PRO A 31 -7.57 1.35 -24.59
CA PRO A 31 -6.99 1.14 -23.25
C PRO A 31 -6.75 2.43 -22.42
N ALA A 32 -7.67 3.39 -22.45
CA ALA A 32 -7.47 4.73 -21.89
C ALA A 32 -7.64 4.90 -20.35
N PRO A 33 -8.41 4.10 -19.58
CA PRO A 33 -8.56 4.35 -18.14
C PRO A 33 -7.42 3.75 -17.30
N ALA A 34 -6.62 2.83 -17.84
CA ALA A 34 -5.62 2.09 -17.05
C ALA A 34 -4.41 2.95 -16.63
N ALA A 35 -3.91 3.81 -17.54
CA ALA A 35 -2.75 4.66 -17.29
C ALA A 35 -3.04 5.71 -16.20
N LYS A 36 -4.14 6.45 -16.33
CA LYS A 36 -4.56 7.48 -15.36
C LYS A 36 -4.81 6.90 -13.96
N ASN A 37 -5.39 5.70 -13.88
CA ASN A 37 -5.57 5.00 -12.61
C ASN A 37 -4.25 4.55 -11.97
N LEU A 38 -3.27 4.15 -12.79
CA LEU A 38 -1.95 3.73 -12.34
C LEU A 38 -1.14 4.93 -11.81
N GLU A 39 -1.19 6.06 -12.51
CA GLU A 39 -0.58 7.32 -12.09
C GLU A 39 -1.13 7.80 -10.75
N GLN A 40 -2.45 7.91 -10.62
CA GLN A 40 -3.11 8.30 -9.35
C GLN A 40 -2.81 7.32 -8.21
N ARG A 41 -2.65 6.03 -8.51
CA ARG A 41 -2.24 5.04 -7.50
C ARG A 41 -0.76 5.25 -7.11
N GLY A 42 0.08 5.60 -8.07
CA GLY A 42 1.48 5.94 -7.86
C GLY A 42 1.65 7.15 -6.94
N GLU A 43 0.98 8.26 -7.25
CA GLU A 43 0.99 9.47 -6.42
C GLU A 43 0.49 9.21 -4.99
N ARG A 44 -0.61 8.45 -4.84
CA ARG A 44 -1.10 8.05 -3.51
C ARG A 44 -0.08 7.22 -2.74
N ASN A 45 0.71 6.40 -3.42
CA ASN A 45 1.77 5.63 -2.78
C ASN A 45 2.95 6.52 -2.36
N ILE A 46 3.33 7.50 -3.17
CA ILE A 46 4.35 8.50 -2.83
C ILE A 46 3.93 9.23 -1.55
N ARG A 47 2.74 9.86 -1.54
CA ARG A 47 2.22 10.57 -0.36
C ARG A 47 2.10 9.69 0.89
N ARG A 48 1.71 8.42 0.72
CA ARG A 48 1.67 7.45 1.85
C ARG A 48 3.05 7.09 2.35
N GLY A 49 4.04 7.01 1.47
CA GLY A 49 5.43 6.80 1.85
C GLY A 49 5.93 7.98 2.68
N GLU A 50 5.68 9.21 2.23
CA GLU A 50 6.18 10.43 2.89
C GLU A 50 5.64 10.53 4.31
N ARG A 51 4.33 10.34 4.47
CA ARG A 51 3.68 10.30 5.79
C ARG A 51 4.25 9.20 6.70
N LYS A 52 4.63 8.05 6.14
CA LYS A 52 5.26 6.98 6.92
C LYS A 52 6.67 7.36 7.34
N GLN A 53 7.44 8.02 6.48
CA GLN A 53 8.76 8.55 6.84
C GLN A 53 8.63 9.57 7.96
N GLU A 54 7.73 10.54 7.82
CA GLU A 54 7.49 11.55 8.86
C GLU A 54 7.04 10.92 10.18
N ALA A 55 6.10 9.97 10.13
CA ALA A 55 5.66 9.24 11.31
C ALA A 55 6.80 8.44 11.96
N GLY A 56 7.66 7.83 11.16
CA GLY A 56 8.86 7.12 11.64
C GLY A 56 9.86 8.06 12.29
N ALA A 57 10.11 9.24 11.71
CA ALA A 57 11.00 10.26 12.26
C ALA A 57 10.50 10.78 13.62
N ARG A 58 9.18 11.03 13.73
CA ARG A 58 8.55 11.41 15.00
C ARG A 58 8.71 10.31 16.06
N GLU A 59 8.63 9.05 15.66
CA GLU A 59 8.79 7.90 16.55
C GLU A 59 10.24 7.74 17.02
N VAL A 60 11.22 7.94 16.13
CA VAL A 60 12.65 8.04 16.49
C VAL A 60 12.90 9.17 17.48
N ALA A 61 12.32 10.35 17.25
CA ALA A 61 12.46 11.50 18.15
C ALA A 61 11.89 11.21 19.55
N ARG A 62 10.72 10.55 19.62
CA ARG A 62 10.13 10.10 20.89
C ARG A 62 11.01 9.09 21.62
N GLY A 63 11.56 8.12 20.89
CA GLY A 63 12.47 7.12 21.45
C GLY A 63 13.72 7.77 22.06
N LYS A 64 14.37 8.68 21.32
CA LYS A 64 15.51 9.47 21.84
C LYS A 64 15.15 10.31 23.07
N ALA A 65 13.95 10.91 23.09
CA ALA A 65 13.49 11.65 24.26
C ALA A 65 13.29 10.76 25.49
N LYS A 66 12.92 9.48 25.30
CA LYS A 66 12.83 8.50 26.39
C LYS A 66 14.20 8.06 26.89
N GLU A 67 15.17 7.83 25.99
CA GLU A 67 16.57 7.57 26.35
C GLU A 67 17.15 8.74 27.18
N ALA A 68 16.94 9.99 26.73
CA ALA A 68 17.37 11.16 27.50
C ALA A 68 16.67 11.29 28.87
N ARG A 69 15.42 10.83 28.99
CA ARG A 69 14.71 10.76 30.28
C ARG A 69 15.21 9.62 31.16
N ALA A 70 15.70 8.52 30.58
CA ALA A 70 16.33 7.43 31.32
C ALA A 70 17.64 7.92 31.96
N ALA A 71 18.52 8.54 31.17
CA ALA A 71 19.77 9.12 31.68
C ALA A 71 19.56 10.13 32.83
N ARG A 72 18.48 10.93 32.79
CA ARG A 72 18.12 11.83 33.89
C ARG A 72 17.62 11.10 35.15
N LEU A 73 17.02 9.92 34.99
CA LEU A 73 16.62 9.08 36.11
C LEU A 73 17.85 8.39 36.73
N ASP A 74 18.81 7.95 35.91
CA ASP A 74 20.08 7.39 36.39
C ASP A 74 20.84 8.41 37.23
N ALA A 75 21.04 9.63 36.72
CA ALA A 75 21.68 10.71 37.49
C ALA A 75 20.93 11.05 38.80
N ARG A 76 19.61 10.89 38.82
CA ARG A 76 18.82 11.06 40.06
C ARG A 76 18.98 9.87 41.00
N ALA A 77 19.13 8.66 40.48
CA ALA A 77 19.38 7.47 41.28
C ALA A 77 20.73 7.59 41.98
N GLU A 78 21.79 7.93 41.26
CA GLU A 78 23.13 8.19 41.80
C GLU A 78 23.07 9.24 42.91
N HIS A 79 22.33 10.34 42.71
CA HIS A 79 22.14 11.34 43.76
C HIS A 79 21.43 10.76 44.99
N GLN A 80 20.38 9.95 44.82
CA GLN A 80 19.65 9.31 45.93
C GLN A 80 20.51 8.30 46.69
N GLU A 81 21.37 7.57 45.99
CA GLU A 81 22.33 6.66 46.61
C GLU A 81 23.32 7.43 47.48
N ASN A 82 23.90 8.52 46.94
CA ASN A 82 24.84 9.38 47.65
C ASN A 82 24.27 10.05 48.91
N VAL A 83 22.96 10.33 48.93
CA VAL A 83 22.29 10.88 50.14
C VAL A 83 21.73 9.81 51.07
N GLY A 84 22.04 8.53 50.86
CA GLY A 84 21.68 7.44 51.77
C GLY A 84 20.27 6.89 51.58
N HIS A 85 19.69 6.99 50.38
CA HIS A 85 18.38 6.45 50.02
C HIS A 85 18.49 5.32 48.97
N PRO A 86 19.14 4.17 49.29
CA PRO A 86 19.45 3.13 48.31
C PRO A 86 18.20 2.48 47.69
N ALA A 87 17.14 2.26 48.48
CA ALA A 87 15.88 1.71 47.95
C ALA A 87 15.24 2.63 46.89
N LYS A 88 15.38 3.95 47.05
CA LYS A 88 14.86 4.94 46.09
C LYS A 88 15.76 5.05 44.86
N ALA A 89 17.08 4.93 45.04
CA ALA A 89 18.04 4.85 43.94
C ALA A 89 17.73 3.65 43.03
N ALA A 90 17.63 2.44 43.60
CA ALA A 90 17.31 1.22 42.86
C ALA A 90 15.97 1.32 42.10
N ALA A 91 14.95 1.94 42.71
CA ALA A 91 13.67 2.16 42.04
C ALA A 91 13.77 3.15 40.85
N LEU A 92 14.68 4.13 40.92
CA LEU A 92 14.93 5.07 39.84
C LEU A 92 15.73 4.43 38.70
N GLU A 93 16.73 3.59 39.00
CA GLU A 93 17.50 2.81 38.02
C GLU A 93 16.59 1.86 37.24
N ALA A 94 15.79 1.03 37.93
CA ALA A 94 14.85 0.13 37.28
C ALA A 94 13.86 0.88 36.35
N LYS A 95 13.48 2.09 36.73
CA LYS A 95 12.63 2.96 35.90
C LYS A 95 13.38 3.55 34.71
N ALA A 96 14.66 3.86 34.87
CA ALA A 96 15.53 4.34 33.81
C ALA A 96 15.75 3.24 32.77
N GLU A 97 16.16 2.04 33.18
CA GLU A 97 16.35 0.87 32.33
C GLU A 97 15.10 0.58 31.49
N ARG A 98 13.92 0.55 32.13
CA ARG A 98 12.66 0.35 31.41
C ARG A 98 12.41 1.43 30.36
N LYS A 99 12.71 2.70 30.67
CA LYS A 99 12.54 3.80 29.71
C LYS A 99 13.55 3.73 28.58
N GLU A 100 14.79 3.34 28.87
CA GLU A 100 15.83 3.17 27.88
C GLU A 100 15.46 2.04 26.91
N ALA A 101 15.03 0.89 27.41
CA ALA A 101 14.57 -0.24 26.61
C ALA A 101 13.39 0.16 25.69
N VAL A 102 12.39 0.86 26.25
CA VAL A 102 11.26 1.38 25.45
C VAL A 102 11.72 2.42 24.42
N GLY A 103 12.68 3.29 24.78
CA GLY A 103 13.24 4.29 23.89
C GLY A 103 13.95 3.66 22.69
N LYS A 104 14.84 2.70 22.95
CA LYS A 104 15.55 1.92 21.92
C LYS A 104 14.59 1.20 20.98
N ALA A 105 13.53 0.59 21.53
CA ALA A 105 12.49 -0.07 20.76
C ALA A 105 11.75 0.91 19.83
N GLU A 106 11.37 2.10 20.32
CA GLU A 106 10.73 3.14 19.49
C GLU A 106 11.67 3.67 18.40
N VAL A 107 12.95 3.86 18.70
CA VAL A 107 13.95 4.23 17.67
C VAL A 107 14.03 3.16 16.58
N ALA A 108 14.10 1.88 16.96
CA ALA A 108 14.15 0.78 16.01
C ALA A 108 12.88 0.72 15.15
N GLN A 109 11.70 0.86 15.77
CA GLN A 109 10.41 0.84 15.09
C GLN A 109 10.25 2.03 14.14
N GLY A 110 10.64 3.23 14.57
CA GLY A 110 10.62 4.43 13.74
C GLY A 110 11.50 4.28 12.49
N LYS A 111 12.74 3.81 12.65
CA LYS A 111 13.64 3.49 11.51
C LYS A 111 13.04 2.45 10.57
N ALA A 112 12.42 1.40 11.11
CA ALA A 112 11.74 0.38 10.30
C ALA A 112 10.56 0.97 9.51
N ARG A 113 9.82 1.91 10.11
CA ARG A 113 8.71 2.61 9.48
C ARG A 113 9.18 3.55 8.37
N GLU A 114 10.27 4.30 8.58
CA GLU A 114 10.92 5.11 7.54
C GLU A 114 11.34 4.26 6.35
N ARG A 115 12.00 3.12 6.59
CA ARG A 115 12.38 2.15 5.52
C ARG A 115 11.16 1.61 4.76
N ARG A 116 10.02 1.43 5.41
CA ARG A 116 8.77 1.04 4.74
C ARG A 116 8.19 2.18 3.92
N GLY A 117 8.31 3.42 4.40
CA GLY A 117 7.92 4.64 3.68
C GLY A 117 8.69 4.80 2.37
N THR A 118 10.03 4.78 2.44
CA THR A 118 10.91 4.88 1.26
C THR A 118 10.64 3.80 0.22
N ARG A 119 10.41 2.55 0.64
CA ARG A 119 10.01 1.47 -0.28
C ARG A 119 8.66 1.73 -0.95
N GLN A 120 7.73 2.34 -0.24
CA GLN A 120 6.40 2.65 -0.78
C GLN A 120 6.45 3.80 -1.78
N GLU A 121 7.23 4.84 -1.51
CA GLU A 121 7.54 5.91 -2.46
C GLU A 121 8.13 5.38 -3.75
N ARG A 122 9.21 4.59 -3.66
CA ARG A 122 9.84 3.97 -4.84
C ARG A 122 8.86 3.12 -5.66
N ARG A 123 7.92 2.44 -4.99
CA ARG A 123 6.85 1.69 -5.69
C ARG A 123 5.88 2.64 -6.40
N GLY A 124 5.56 3.78 -5.77
CA GLY A 124 4.72 4.82 -6.36
C GLY A 124 5.38 5.48 -7.57
N GLU A 125 6.65 5.88 -7.46
CA GLU A 125 7.46 6.43 -8.56
C GLU A 125 7.49 5.49 -9.77
N ARG A 126 7.69 4.18 -9.54
CA ARG A 126 7.65 3.17 -10.61
C ARG A 126 6.28 3.05 -11.27
N GLN A 127 5.19 3.30 -10.52
CA GLN A 127 3.83 3.27 -11.09
C GLN A 127 3.56 4.51 -11.94
N VAL A 128 3.98 5.69 -11.48
CA VAL A 128 3.92 6.93 -12.28
C VAL A 128 4.74 6.79 -13.55
N ALA A 129 5.99 6.33 -13.44
CA ALA A 129 6.87 6.14 -14.59
C ALA A 129 6.35 5.10 -15.60
N ARG A 130 5.57 4.11 -15.15
CA ARG A 130 4.91 3.13 -16.03
C ARG A 130 3.66 3.68 -16.70
N ALA A 131 2.96 4.61 -16.07
CA ALA A 131 1.78 5.25 -16.65
C ALA A 131 2.17 6.28 -17.74
N ALA A 132 3.40 6.81 -17.66
CA ALA A 132 3.95 7.75 -18.63
C ALA A 132 4.63 7.09 -19.85
N LYS A 133 4.66 5.75 -19.92
CA LYS A 133 5.15 4.96 -21.06
C LYS A 133 3.98 4.45 -21.87
#